data_AF-A0A552UJA1-F1
#
_entry.id   AF-A0A552UJA1-F1
#
_cell.length_a   1.000
_cell.length_b   1.000
_cell.length_c   1.000
_cell.angle_alpha   90.00
_cell.angle_beta   90.00
_cell.angle_gamma   90.00
#
_symmetry.space_group_name_H-M   'P 1'
#
loop_
_entity.id
_entity.type
_entity.pdbx_description
1 polymer ?
#
loop_
_entity_poly.entity_id
_entity_poly.type
_entity_poly.pdbx_seq_one_letter_code
_entity_poly.pdbx_strand_id
1 'polypeptide(L)'
;MKLLSTLALAAGFAVAAPAAAVTTFATFTATSLFPSVEFTGAANGAGTLSSTAQPVTFRFLDAVGGTPTDFDAIFNLLATTAGGSVTSGIGFAPVIGGSFSFTSASAVTFGGATGTNFLTGTFSGSAVTAQIDGTTANYGVAQPPAFVTFTSDFLDFSQSTARDLAFAITGINPTVSAGSFDGGVGSFAGTITGSFSADQFAGGGLPVVPEPATWALMIGGFGMVGTAMRRRKSLPTVTA
;
A
#
# COMPACT_ATOMS: atom_id res chain seq x y z
N MET A 1 44.90 37.00 34.29
CA MET A 1 44.55 35.57 34.51
C MET A 1 43.36 35.54 35.46
N LYS A 2 42.14 35.09 35.15
CA LYS A 2 41.60 34.24 34.07
C LYS A 2 40.13 34.66 33.86
N LEU A 3 39.71 34.85 32.61
CA LEU A 3 38.29 34.87 32.23
C LEU A 3 37.75 33.44 32.29
N LEU A 4 36.60 33.23 32.92
CA LEU A 4 35.85 31.97 32.86
C LEU A 4 34.54 32.24 32.11
N SER A 5 34.55 31.80 30.86
CA SER A 5 33.44 31.73 29.93
C SER A 5 32.45 30.65 30.35
N THR A 6 31.20 31.03 30.63
CA THR A 6 30.09 30.09 30.80
C THR A 6 29.53 29.71 29.44
N LEU A 7 29.82 28.48 29.00
CA LEU A 7 29.27 27.87 27.79
C LEU A 7 27.85 27.36 28.09
N ALA A 8 26.84 27.94 27.45
CA ALA A 8 25.47 27.44 27.51
C ALA A 8 25.32 26.26 26.53
N LEU A 9 25.11 25.06 27.07
CA LEU A 9 24.84 23.85 26.28
C LEU A 9 23.36 23.84 25.88
N ALA A 10 23.05 24.26 24.65
CA ALA A 10 21.71 24.10 24.08
C ALA A 10 21.54 22.67 23.58
N ALA A 11 20.88 21.82 24.37
CA ALA A 11 20.48 20.48 23.94
C ALA A 11 19.33 20.61 22.92
N GLY A 12 19.64 20.42 21.63
CA GLY A 12 18.65 20.30 20.58
C GLY A 12 17.90 18.98 20.72
N PHE A 13 16.64 19.02 21.12
CA PHE A 13 15.73 17.89 21.03
C PHE A 13 15.36 17.69 19.57
N ALA A 14 15.98 16.72 18.89
CA ALA A 14 15.48 16.19 17.64
C ALA A 14 14.18 15.43 17.96
N VAL A 15 13.03 16.06 17.70
CA VAL A 15 11.74 15.37 17.77
C VAL A 15 11.71 14.40 16.59
N ALA A 16 11.80 13.10 16.88
CA ALA A 16 11.60 12.08 15.87
C ALA A 16 10.17 12.23 15.33
N ALA A 17 10.04 12.56 14.04
CA ALA A 17 8.75 12.54 13.39
C ALA A 17 8.19 11.10 13.47
N PRO A 18 6.88 10.92 13.75
CA PRO A 18 6.28 9.60 13.75
C PRO A 18 6.47 8.97 12.36
N ALA A 19 6.92 7.71 12.33
CA ALA A 19 6.95 6.94 11.08
C ALA A 19 5.52 6.87 10.52
N ALA A 20 5.36 7.25 9.26
CA ALA A 20 4.06 7.20 8.60
C ALA A 20 3.56 5.75 8.55
N ALA A 21 2.34 5.51 9.06
CA ALA A 21 1.74 4.18 9.05
C ALA A 21 1.32 3.81 7.62
N VAL A 22 1.62 2.59 7.18
CA VAL A 22 1.10 2.05 5.92
C VAL A 22 -0.41 1.86 6.05
N THR A 23 -1.18 2.55 5.22
CA THR A 23 -2.65 2.49 5.22
C THR A 23 -3.16 1.99 3.87
N THR A 24 -4.22 1.18 3.91
CA THR A 24 -4.91 0.73 2.69
C THR A 24 -5.74 1.88 2.14
N PHE A 25 -5.40 2.35 0.94
CA PHE A 25 -6.06 3.51 0.32
C PHE A 25 -7.05 3.12 -0.77
N ALA A 26 -6.93 1.91 -1.33
CA ALA A 26 -7.83 1.43 -2.38
C ALA A 26 -8.04 -0.08 -2.36
N THR A 27 -9.19 -0.51 -2.89
CA THR A 27 -9.57 -1.91 -3.11
C THR A 27 -10.22 -2.06 -4.48
N PHE A 28 -10.22 -3.26 -5.03
CA PHE A 28 -11.01 -3.55 -6.22
C PHE A 28 -11.65 -4.94 -6.16
N THR A 29 -12.78 -5.07 -6.86
CA THR A 29 -13.53 -6.32 -6.97
C THR A 29 -14.00 -6.50 -8.42
N ALA A 30 -13.82 -7.69 -8.99
CA ALA A 30 -14.36 -8.00 -10.31
C ALA A 30 -15.90 -7.95 -10.32
N THR A 31 -16.47 -7.42 -11.40
CA THR A 31 -17.94 -7.29 -11.54
C THR A 31 -18.57 -8.41 -12.37
N SER A 32 -17.76 -9.22 -13.04
CA SER A 32 -18.23 -10.34 -13.86
C SER A 32 -18.24 -11.66 -13.08
N LEU A 33 -19.13 -12.57 -13.49
CA LEU A 33 -19.20 -13.95 -12.99
C LEU A 33 -18.22 -14.90 -13.71
N PHE A 34 -17.45 -14.38 -14.66
CA PHE A 34 -16.46 -15.13 -15.43
C PHE A 34 -15.06 -14.93 -14.83
N PRO A 35 -14.10 -15.80 -15.15
CA PRO A 35 -12.73 -15.58 -14.74
C PRO A 35 -12.23 -14.21 -15.21
N SER A 36 -11.84 -13.37 -14.26
CA SER A 36 -11.26 -12.05 -14.54
C SER A 36 -9.73 -12.10 -14.58
N VAL A 37 -9.12 -13.25 -14.29
CA VAL A 37 -7.68 -13.46 -14.43
C VAL A 37 -7.39 -14.90 -14.85
N GLU A 38 -6.34 -15.07 -15.65
CA GLU A 38 -5.82 -16.36 -16.07
C GLU A 38 -4.34 -16.47 -15.72
N PHE A 39 -3.94 -17.58 -15.12
CA PHE A 39 -2.56 -17.99 -15.05
C PHE A 39 -2.30 -19.05 -16.12
N THR A 40 -1.41 -18.76 -17.06
CA THR A 40 -0.97 -19.70 -18.07
C THR A 40 0.48 -20.08 -17.76
N GLY A 41 0.69 -21.31 -17.28
CA GLY A 41 1.99 -21.77 -16.81
C GLY A 41 2.43 -23.09 -17.41
N ALA A 42 3.75 -23.27 -17.50
CA ALA A 42 4.38 -24.55 -17.73
C ALA A 42 4.33 -25.40 -16.45
N ALA A 43 4.58 -26.71 -16.61
CA ALA A 43 4.59 -27.68 -15.51
C ALA A 43 5.72 -27.47 -14.48
N ASN A 44 6.52 -26.41 -14.59
CA ASN A 44 7.50 -26.01 -13.59
C ASN A 44 7.05 -24.75 -12.81
N GLY A 45 5.84 -24.23 -13.00
CA GLY A 45 5.37 -23.00 -12.36
C GLY A 45 5.84 -21.70 -13.01
N ALA A 46 6.67 -21.76 -14.06
CA ALA A 46 6.99 -20.59 -14.87
C ALA A 46 5.80 -20.29 -15.80
N GLY A 47 5.40 -19.02 -15.88
CA GLY A 47 4.18 -18.67 -16.59
C GLY A 47 3.82 -17.20 -16.47
N THR A 48 2.60 -16.89 -16.86
CA THR A 48 2.08 -15.54 -16.89
C THR A 48 0.72 -15.50 -16.21
N LEU A 49 0.56 -14.63 -15.20
CA LEU A 49 -0.74 -14.21 -14.68
C LEU A 49 -1.20 -13.01 -15.49
N SER A 50 -2.33 -13.08 -16.18
CA SER A 50 -2.81 -12.01 -17.03
C SER A 50 -4.30 -11.74 -16.91
N SER A 51 -4.67 -10.49 -17.17
CA SER A 51 -6.02 -9.99 -17.27
C SER A 51 -6.04 -8.88 -18.31
N THR A 52 -7.00 -8.92 -19.24
CA THR A 52 -7.12 -7.94 -20.31
C THR A 52 -8.51 -7.35 -20.31
N ALA A 53 -8.58 -6.02 -20.17
CA ALA A 53 -9.77 -5.19 -20.24
C ALA A 53 -10.96 -5.70 -19.40
N GLN A 54 -10.69 -6.17 -18.18
CA GLN A 54 -11.73 -6.73 -17.33
C GLN A 54 -12.48 -5.64 -16.58
N PRO A 55 -13.83 -5.63 -16.59
CA PRO A 55 -14.59 -4.68 -15.79
C PRO A 55 -14.47 -5.02 -14.30
N VAL A 56 -14.16 -4.02 -13.50
CA VAL A 56 -14.04 -4.12 -12.04
C VAL A 56 -14.65 -2.88 -11.40
N THR A 57 -15.09 -3.02 -10.16
CA THR A 57 -15.36 -1.87 -9.28
C THR A 57 -14.07 -1.53 -8.55
N PHE A 58 -13.56 -0.32 -8.77
CA PHE A 58 -12.41 0.23 -8.05
C PHE A 58 -12.92 1.20 -6.99
N ARG A 59 -12.45 1.03 -5.75
CA ARG A 59 -12.90 1.80 -4.60
C ARG A 59 -11.73 2.49 -3.92
N PHE A 60 -11.81 3.81 -3.78
CA PHE A 60 -10.94 4.56 -2.87
C PHE A 60 -11.52 4.49 -1.46
N LEU A 61 -10.70 4.10 -0.48
CA LEU A 61 -11.17 3.76 0.87
C LEU A 61 -11.20 4.92 1.85
N ASP A 62 -10.26 5.85 1.75
CA ASP A 62 -10.30 7.21 2.31
C ASP A 62 -8.87 7.73 2.22
N ALA A 63 -8.60 8.54 1.19
CA ALA A 63 -7.29 9.11 0.97
C ALA A 63 -7.16 10.56 1.48
N VAL A 64 -8.27 11.21 1.86
CA VAL A 64 -8.33 12.68 2.08
C VAL A 64 -9.41 13.12 3.10
N GLY A 65 -9.92 12.23 3.95
CA GLY A 65 -10.99 12.52 4.92
C GLY A 65 -12.41 12.45 4.33
N GLY A 66 -12.61 11.69 3.25
CA GLY A 66 -13.87 11.56 2.52
C GLY A 66 -14.51 10.18 2.68
N THR A 67 -15.81 10.07 2.40
CA THR A 67 -16.49 8.76 2.35
C THR A 67 -15.92 7.90 1.21
N PRO A 68 -15.79 6.57 1.39
CA PRO A 68 -15.35 5.68 0.31
C PRO A 68 -16.18 5.88 -0.97
N THR A 69 -15.52 5.89 -2.12
CA THR A 69 -16.15 6.10 -3.43
C THR A 69 -15.81 4.98 -4.40
N ASP A 70 -16.85 4.47 -5.04
CA ASP A 70 -16.77 3.39 -6.02
C ASP A 70 -16.79 3.95 -7.44
N PHE A 71 -15.95 3.40 -8.31
CA PHE A 71 -15.85 3.73 -9.72
C PHE A 71 -15.83 2.47 -10.57
N ASP A 72 -16.49 2.53 -11.72
CA ASP A 72 -16.33 1.51 -12.76
C ASP A 72 -14.98 1.69 -13.44
N ALA A 73 -14.17 0.63 -13.45
CA ALA A 73 -12.83 0.63 -14.01
C ALA A 73 -12.61 -0.55 -14.94
N ILE A 74 -11.69 -0.36 -15.87
CA ILE A 74 -11.11 -1.39 -16.72
C ILE A 74 -9.78 -1.80 -16.09
N PHE A 75 -9.69 -3.07 -15.72
CA PHE A 75 -8.53 -3.70 -15.13
C PHE A 75 -7.69 -4.41 -16.20
N ASN A 76 -6.38 -4.20 -16.14
CA ASN A 76 -5.41 -5.04 -16.83
C ASN A 76 -4.34 -5.49 -15.85
N LEU A 77 -3.85 -6.71 -16.03
CA LEU A 77 -2.77 -7.30 -15.24
C LEU A 77 -1.87 -8.08 -16.17
N LEU A 78 -0.57 -7.96 -15.94
CA LEU A 78 0.42 -8.85 -16.52
C LEU A 78 1.50 -9.09 -15.47
N ALA A 79 1.71 -10.34 -15.05
CA ALA A 79 2.81 -10.71 -14.19
C ALA A 79 3.48 -11.97 -14.71
N THR A 80 4.81 -11.93 -14.81
CA THR A 80 5.62 -13.07 -15.22
C THR A 80 6.17 -13.77 -13.99
N THR A 81 6.09 -15.10 -14.01
CA THR A 81 6.61 -15.97 -12.97
C THR A 81 7.78 -16.80 -13.47
N ALA A 82 8.77 -17.03 -12.61
CA ALA A 82 9.85 -17.98 -12.85
C ALA A 82 9.44 -19.40 -12.41
N GLY A 83 10.33 -20.36 -12.65
CA GLY A 83 10.17 -21.72 -12.14
C GLY A 83 9.89 -21.70 -10.63
N GLY A 84 8.88 -22.46 -10.26
CA GLY A 84 8.30 -22.57 -8.94
C GLY A 84 8.70 -23.83 -8.20
N SER A 85 8.00 -24.09 -7.10
CA SER A 85 8.13 -25.32 -6.33
C SER A 85 6.81 -25.64 -5.64
N VAL A 86 6.63 -26.88 -5.20
CA VAL A 86 5.55 -27.28 -4.29
C VAL A 86 6.15 -27.70 -2.95
N THR A 87 5.64 -27.12 -1.87
CA THR A 87 6.02 -27.50 -0.49
C THR A 87 4.76 -27.72 0.32
N SER A 88 4.63 -28.90 0.95
CA SER A 88 3.48 -29.24 1.79
C SER A 88 2.11 -29.05 1.10
N GLY A 89 2.03 -29.37 -0.20
CA GLY A 89 0.79 -29.21 -0.98
C GLY A 89 0.46 -27.76 -1.38
N ILE A 90 1.38 -26.82 -1.18
CA ILE A 90 1.26 -25.43 -1.64
C ILE A 90 2.24 -25.23 -2.80
N GLY A 91 1.71 -24.84 -3.95
CA GLY A 91 2.48 -24.40 -5.10
C GLY A 91 2.90 -22.95 -4.98
N PHE A 92 4.14 -22.66 -5.36
CA PHE A 92 4.74 -21.34 -5.41
C PHE A 92 5.18 -21.06 -6.85
N ALA A 93 4.82 -19.89 -7.38
CA ALA A 93 5.31 -19.39 -8.66
C ALA A 93 5.91 -17.98 -8.45
N PRO A 94 7.25 -17.87 -8.27
CA PRO A 94 7.92 -16.61 -7.95
C PRO A 94 7.67 -15.55 -9.01
N VAL A 95 7.22 -14.36 -8.62
CA VAL A 95 6.97 -13.27 -9.58
C VAL A 95 8.24 -12.48 -9.80
N ILE A 96 8.74 -12.50 -11.04
CA ILE A 96 9.96 -11.77 -11.42
C ILE A 96 9.67 -10.34 -11.87
N GLY A 97 8.43 -10.05 -12.26
CA GLY A 97 7.99 -8.73 -12.64
C GLY A 97 6.55 -8.72 -13.12
N GLY A 98 5.88 -7.59 -12.94
CA GLY A 98 4.53 -7.40 -13.42
C GLY A 98 4.10 -5.94 -13.43
N SER A 99 2.96 -5.70 -14.06
CA SER A 99 2.29 -4.43 -14.12
C SER A 99 0.78 -4.62 -14.00
N PHE A 100 0.11 -3.57 -13.55
CA PHE A 100 -1.34 -3.52 -13.50
C PHE A 100 -1.83 -2.11 -13.85
N SER A 101 -3.08 -2.03 -14.29
CA SER A 101 -3.76 -0.75 -14.52
C SER A 101 -5.24 -0.83 -14.17
N PHE A 102 -5.75 0.27 -13.62
CA PHE A 102 -7.16 0.56 -13.41
C PHE A 102 -7.47 1.90 -14.06
N THR A 103 -8.25 1.86 -15.14
CA THR A 103 -8.57 3.06 -15.92
C THR A 103 -10.05 3.16 -16.20
N SER A 104 -10.61 4.36 -16.21
CA SER A 104 -11.97 4.59 -16.69
C SER A 104 -12.01 4.86 -18.20
N ALA A 105 -13.14 4.56 -18.84
CA ALA A 105 -13.36 4.87 -20.26
C ALA A 105 -13.55 6.37 -20.53
N SER A 106 -13.82 7.16 -19.50
CA SER A 106 -14.03 8.61 -19.56
C SER A 106 -13.51 9.25 -18.29
N ALA A 107 -13.05 10.50 -18.39
CA ALA A 107 -12.48 11.20 -17.24
C ALA A 107 -13.51 11.34 -16.12
N VAL A 108 -13.09 11.08 -14.89
CA VAL A 108 -13.91 11.28 -13.68
C VAL A 108 -13.20 12.24 -12.74
N THR A 109 -13.96 12.85 -11.84
CA THR A 109 -13.42 13.78 -10.84
C THR A 109 -13.45 13.13 -9.46
N PHE A 110 -12.30 13.11 -8.79
CA PHE A 110 -12.14 12.62 -7.43
C PHE A 110 -11.10 13.46 -6.69
N GLY A 111 -11.38 13.85 -5.46
CA GLY A 111 -10.47 14.71 -4.67
C GLY A 111 -10.11 16.03 -5.35
N GLY A 112 -10.97 16.59 -6.22
CA GLY A 112 -10.67 17.82 -6.96
C GLY A 112 -9.70 17.67 -8.14
N ALA A 113 -9.21 16.46 -8.43
CA ALA A 113 -8.49 16.12 -9.65
C ALA A 113 -9.43 15.43 -10.66
N THR A 114 -9.16 15.61 -11.96
CA THR A 114 -9.91 14.97 -13.04
C THR A 114 -8.95 14.15 -13.89
N GLY A 115 -9.26 12.88 -14.11
CA GLY A 115 -8.38 11.95 -14.83
C GLY A 115 -9.08 10.66 -15.21
N THR A 116 -8.34 9.79 -15.90
CA THR A 116 -8.80 8.45 -16.29
C THR A 116 -7.99 7.34 -15.65
N ASN A 117 -6.80 7.63 -15.12
CA ASN A 117 -5.94 6.66 -14.45
C ASN A 117 -6.21 6.65 -12.95
N PHE A 118 -6.98 5.67 -12.47
CA PHE A 118 -7.20 5.48 -11.04
C PHE A 118 -5.94 5.02 -10.34
N LEU A 119 -5.31 3.98 -10.88
CA LEU A 119 -4.08 3.44 -10.35
C LEU A 119 -3.39 2.58 -11.41
N THR A 120 -2.13 2.88 -11.67
CA THR A 120 -1.22 2.06 -12.46
C THR A 120 0.01 1.76 -11.64
N GLY A 121 0.63 0.62 -11.89
CA GLY A 121 1.81 0.24 -11.13
C GLY A 121 2.61 -0.86 -11.77
N THR A 122 3.85 -1.00 -11.31
CA THR A 122 4.72 -2.13 -11.59
C THR A 122 5.19 -2.75 -10.29
N PHE A 123 5.45 -4.05 -10.29
CA PHE A 123 5.84 -4.79 -9.11
C PHE A 123 6.77 -5.96 -9.43
N SER A 124 7.57 -6.41 -8.47
CA SER A 124 8.35 -7.65 -8.57
C SER A 124 8.68 -8.19 -7.18
N GLY A 125 8.97 -9.49 -7.12
CA GLY A 125 9.22 -10.22 -5.88
C GLY A 125 8.01 -11.01 -5.40
N SER A 126 8.16 -11.71 -4.27
CA SER A 126 7.16 -12.65 -3.75
C SER A 126 6.82 -13.77 -4.75
N ALA A 127 5.71 -14.48 -4.52
CA ALA A 127 5.24 -15.56 -5.36
C ALA A 127 3.71 -15.57 -5.42
N VAL A 128 3.18 -16.02 -6.56
CA VAL A 128 1.81 -16.53 -6.57
C VAL A 128 1.81 -17.84 -5.79
N THR A 129 0.97 -17.92 -4.78
CA THR A 129 0.84 -19.09 -3.91
C THR A 129 -0.55 -19.68 -4.07
N ALA A 130 -0.63 -21.00 -4.16
CA ALA A 130 -1.90 -21.68 -4.33
C ALA A 130 -1.84 -23.07 -3.73
N GLN A 131 -2.94 -23.49 -3.10
CA GLN A 131 -3.06 -24.87 -2.63
C GLN A 131 -3.27 -25.77 -3.85
N ILE A 132 -2.49 -26.85 -3.95
CA ILE A 132 -2.70 -27.87 -4.97
C ILE A 132 -4.06 -28.54 -4.72
N ASP A 133 -4.78 -28.78 -5.81
CA ASP A 133 -6.19 -29.20 -5.86
C ASP A 133 -7.16 -28.20 -5.19
N GLY A 134 -6.67 -26.98 -4.91
CA GLY A 134 -7.45 -25.89 -4.35
C GLY A 134 -8.15 -25.02 -5.40
N THR A 135 -9.04 -24.17 -4.92
CA THR A 135 -9.81 -23.21 -5.72
C THR A 135 -9.44 -21.75 -5.45
N THR A 136 -8.31 -21.53 -4.77
CA THR A 136 -7.83 -20.21 -4.38
C THR A 136 -6.33 -20.05 -4.60
N ALA A 137 -5.92 -18.87 -5.04
CA ALA A 137 -4.52 -18.46 -5.15
C ALA A 137 -4.37 -17.04 -4.60
N ASN A 138 -3.19 -16.71 -4.11
CA ASN A 138 -2.89 -15.42 -3.51
C ASN A 138 -1.56 -14.90 -4.02
N TYR A 139 -1.48 -13.58 -4.16
CA TYR A 139 -0.24 -12.86 -4.38
C TYR A 139 -0.21 -11.66 -3.44
N GLY A 140 0.93 -11.39 -2.82
CA GLY A 140 1.09 -10.22 -1.96
C GLY A 140 2.55 -9.81 -1.96
N VAL A 141 2.80 -8.51 -2.07
CA VAL A 141 4.17 -7.98 -2.10
C VAL A 141 4.22 -6.60 -1.46
N ALA A 142 5.15 -6.47 -0.51
CA ALA A 142 5.43 -5.22 0.16
C ALA A 142 6.86 -4.76 -0.13
N GLN A 143 6.98 -3.49 -0.48
CA GLN A 143 8.25 -2.76 -0.54
C GLN A 143 8.51 -2.08 0.81
N PRO A 144 9.75 -2.12 1.34
CA PRO A 144 10.91 -2.97 0.96
C PRO A 144 10.82 -4.41 1.55
N PRO A 145 11.60 -5.40 1.06
CA PRO A 145 12.69 -5.30 0.09
C PRO A 145 12.26 -5.50 -1.37
N ALA A 146 10.99 -5.83 -1.60
CA ALA A 146 10.46 -5.98 -2.95
C ALA A 146 10.25 -4.62 -3.62
N PHE A 147 9.81 -4.64 -4.87
CA PHE A 147 9.57 -3.42 -5.65
C PHE A 147 8.07 -3.29 -5.93
N VAL A 148 7.51 -2.13 -5.62
CA VAL A 148 6.13 -1.75 -5.95
C VAL A 148 6.09 -0.27 -6.30
N THR A 149 5.46 0.09 -7.40
CA THR A 149 5.24 1.49 -7.79
C THR A 149 3.76 1.74 -8.03
N PHE A 150 3.33 2.96 -7.74
CA PHE A 150 2.00 3.46 -8.03
C PHE A 150 2.08 4.82 -8.68
N THR A 151 1.26 5.00 -9.71
CA THR A 151 0.97 6.26 -10.39
C THR A 151 -0.53 6.41 -10.50
N SER A 152 -1.05 7.61 -10.24
CA SER A 152 -2.47 7.93 -10.29
C SER A 152 -2.66 9.37 -10.75
N ASP A 153 -3.79 9.66 -11.39
CA ASP A 153 -4.18 11.05 -11.69
C ASP A 153 -4.75 11.76 -10.44
N PHE A 154 -5.07 11.00 -9.40
CA PHE A 154 -5.79 11.49 -8.22
C PHE A 154 -4.94 11.51 -6.94
N LEU A 155 -3.93 10.63 -6.88
CA LEU A 155 -3.06 10.44 -5.72
C LEU A 155 -1.59 10.65 -6.13
N ASP A 156 -0.88 11.47 -5.37
CA ASP A 156 0.57 11.62 -5.48
C ASP A 156 1.27 10.72 -4.47
N PHE A 157 2.13 9.83 -4.97
CA PHE A 157 2.94 8.92 -4.17
C PHE A 157 4.42 9.30 -4.16
N SER A 158 4.81 10.49 -4.60
CA SER A 158 6.21 10.94 -4.70
C SER A 158 6.99 10.83 -3.39
N GLN A 159 6.30 10.92 -2.25
CA GLN A 159 6.88 10.83 -0.90
C GLN A 159 6.76 9.43 -0.27
N SER A 160 6.09 8.48 -0.93
CA SER A 160 5.89 7.13 -0.39
C SER A 160 7.18 6.32 -0.44
N THR A 161 7.55 5.73 0.70
CA THR A 161 8.72 4.85 0.82
C THR A 161 8.36 3.39 1.01
N ALA A 162 7.14 3.12 1.53
CA ALA A 162 6.61 1.78 1.73
C ALA A 162 5.27 1.62 1.03
N ARG A 163 5.15 0.56 0.24
CA ARG A 163 3.98 0.27 -0.59
C ARG A 163 3.69 -1.21 -0.56
N ASP A 164 2.42 -1.56 -0.60
CA ASP A 164 1.97 -2.94 -0.55
C ASP A 164 0.82 -3.13 -1.54
N LEU A 165 0.80 -4.28 -2.17
CA LEU A 165 -0.31 -4.73 -2.99
C LEU A 165 -0.58 -6.19 -2.69
N ALA A 166 -1.86 -6.53 -2.66
CA ALA A 166 -2.29 -7.90 -2.46
C ALA A 166 -3.46 -8.23 -3.40
N PHE A 167 -3.40 -9.43 -3.98
CA PHE A 167 -4.42 -10.02 -4.82
C PHE A 167 -4.86 -11.37 -4.26
N ALA A 168 -6.16 -11.59 -4.26
CA ALA A 168 -6.77 -12.88 -3.99
C ALA A 168 -7.53 -13.33 -5.24
N ILE A 169 -7.29 -14.57 -5.65
CA ILE A 169 -7.95 -15.22 -6.78
C ILE A 169 -8.79 -16.36 -6.22
N THR A 170 -10.07 -16.37 -6.55
CA THR A 170 -11.05 -17.33 -6.04
C THR A 170 -11.85 -17.95 -7.18
N GLY A 171 -12.58 -19.03 -6.89
CA GLY A 171 -13.38 -19.72 -7.91
C GLY A 171 -12.52 -20.32 -9.02
N ILE A 172 -11.29 -20.74 -8.69
CA ILE A 172 -10.33 -21.23 -9.67
C ILE A 172 -10.85 -22.50 -10.37
N ASN A 173 -10.81 -22.50 -11.70
CA ASN A 173 -11.16 -23.63 -12.56
C ASN A 173 -10.24 -23.67 -13.81
N PRO A 174 -9.58 -24.81 -14.13
CA PRO A 174 -9.49 -26.04 -13.32
C PRO A 174 -8.85 -25.77 -11.96
N THR A 175 -9.02 -26.68 -11.00
CA THR A 175 -8.33 -26.61 -9.71
C THR A 175 -6.82 -26.53 -9.94
N VAL A 176 -6.12 -25.87 -9.03
CA VAL A 176 -4.69 -25.65 -9.19
C VAL A 176 -3.96 -26.99 -9.19
N SER A 177 -3.31 -27.33 -10.29
CA SER A 177 -2.49 -28.54 -10.38
C SER A 177 -1.06 -28.25 -9.97
N ALA A 178 -0.40 -29.26 -9.38
CA ALA A 178 1.05 -29.25 -9.30
C ALA A 178 1.58 -29.52 -10.71
N GLY A 179 2.49 -28.66 -11.17
CA GLY A 179 3.36 -29.06 -12.26
C GLY A 179 4.15 -30.34 -11.89
N SER A 180 4.54 -31.16 -12.87
CA SER A 180 5.33 -32.39 -12.67
C SER A 180 6.49 -32.22 -11.67
N PHE A 181 6.78 -33.23 -10.83
CA PHE A 181 7.81 -33.44 -9.76
C PHE A 181 8.73 -32.28 -9.26
N ASP A 182 9.13 -31.32 -10.09
CA ASP A 182 9.74 -30.03 -9.71
C ASP A 182 8.69 -28.91 -9.51
N GLY A 183 7.41 -29.18 -9.76
CA GLY A 183 6.49 -28.18 -10.28
C GLY A 183 5.94 -27.20 -9.27
N GLY A 184 5.74 -25.96 -9.74
CA GLY A 184 4.97 -24.93 -9.06
C GLY A 184 3.50 -24.95 -9.46
N VAL A 185 2.91 -23.76 -9.53
CA VAL A 185 1.50 -23.55 -9.84
C VAL A 185 1.23 -23.86 -11.33
N GLY A 186 0.28 -24.76 -11.63
CA GLY A 186 -0.17 -25.05 -13.00
C GLY A 186 -1.16 -24.01 -13.55
N SER A 187 -1.56 -24.14 -14.81
CA SER A 187 -2.51 -23.20 -15.44
C SER A 187 -3.89 -23.23 -14.80
N PHE A 188 -4.48 -22.06 -14.60
CA PHE A 188 -5.82 -21.91 -14.04
C PHE A 188 -6.47 -20.58 -14.44
N ALA A 189 -7.79 -20.46 -14.31
CA ALA A 189 -8.50 -19.18 -14.42
C ALA A 189 -9.38 -18.97 -13.19
N GLY A 190 -9.56 -17.72 -12.75
CA GLY A 190 -10.39 -17.40 -11.59
C GLY A 190 -10.80 -15.94 -11.50
N THR A 191 -11.50 -15.59 -10.43
CA THR A 191 -11.97 -14.23 -10.16
C THR A 191 -11.04 -13.53 -9.19
N ILE A 192 -10.51 -12.36 -9.58
CA ILE A 192 -9.55 -11.59 -8.80
C ILE A 192 -10.21 -10.45 -8.01
N THR A 193 -9.68 -10.22 -6.81
CA THR A 193 -9.94 -9.06 -5.94
C THR A 193 -8.61 -8.61 -5.33
N GLY A 194 -8.55 -7.40 -4.80
CA GLY A 194 -7.33 -6.96 -4.13
C GLY A 194 -7.38 -5.62 -3.46
N SER A 195 -6.24 -5.25 -2.88
CA SER A 195 -6.04 -4.04 -2.08
C SER A 195 -4.67 -3.43 -2.31
N PHE A 196 -4.60 -2.11 -2.13
CA PHE A 196 -3.37 -1.33 -2.26
C PHE A 196 -3.17 -0.48 -1.02
N SER A 197 -1.94 -0.45 -0.52
CA SER A 197 -1.57 0.29 0.67
C SER A 197 -0.28 1.08 0.45
N ALA A 198 -0.14 2.22 1.12
CA ALA A 198 1.07 3.04 1.11
C ALA A 198 1.23 3.78 2.43
N ASP A 199 2.46 4.11 2.80
CA ASP A 199 2.79 4.92 3.99
C ASP A 199 2.40 6.38 3.85
N GLN A 200 2.61 6.96 2.67
CA GLN A 200 2.33 8.37 2.39
C GLN A 200 1.81 8.54 0.98
N PHE A 201 0.74 9.30 0.85
CA PHE A 201 0.26 9.78 -0.43
C PHE A 201 -0.55 11.06 -0.18
N ALA A 202 -0.56 11.97 -1.14
CA ALA A 202 -1.39 13.16 -1.09
C ALA A 202 -2.53 13.00 -2.10
N GLY A 203 -3.78 13.14 -1.65
CA GLY A 203 -4.93 13.27 -2.55
C GLY A 203 -5.36 14.73 -2.64
N GLY A 204 -5.63 15.20 -3.85
CA GLY A 204 -6.44 16.42 -4.01
C GLY A 204 -5.87 17.74 -3.49
N GLY A 205 -4.57 17.97 -3.62
CA GLY A 205 -3.98 19.31 -3.48
C GLY A 205 -3.87 19.87 -2.06
N LEU A 206 -4.17 19.10 -1.02
CA LEU A 206 -3.95 19.54 0.37
C LEU A 206 -2.85 18.71 1.02
N PRO A 207 -1.67 19.30 1.34
CA PRO A 207 -0.72 18.65 2.20
C PRO A 207 -1.40 18.37 3.55
N VAL A 208 -1.30 17.14 4.03
CA VAL A 208 -1.65 16.76 5.40
C VAL A 208 -0.60 17.40 6.32
N VAL A 209 -0.77 18.70 6.55
CA VAL A 209 -0.10 19.43 7.61
C VAL A 209 -0.70 18.93 8.92
N PRO A 210 0.10 18.56 9.94
CA PRO A 210 -0.44 18.22 11.24
C PRO A 210 -1.34 19.37 11.68
N GLU A 211 -2.61 19.07 11.92
CA GLU A 211 -3.63 20.10 12.04
C GLU A 211 -3.22 21.18 13.04
N PRO A 212 -3.52 22.48 12.80
CA PRO A 212 -3.19 23.58 13.70
C PRO A 212 -3.62 23.33 15.15
N ALA A 213 -4.64 22.49 15.37
CA ALA A 213 -5.08 22.03 16.68
C ALA A 213 -4.02 21.19 17.42
N THR A 214 -3.29 20.32 16.73
CA THR A 214 -2.20 19.53 17.31
C THR A 214 -1.04 20.42 17.73
N TRP A 215 -0.70 21.41 16.91
CA TRP A 215 0.30 22.43 17.27
C TRP A 215 -0.17 23.25 18.46
N ALA A 216 -1.44 23.67 18.48
CA ALA A 216 -2.02 24.40 19.59
C ALA A 216 -2.07 23.57 20.88
N LEU A 217 -2.32 22.26 20.81
CA LEU A 217 -2.27 21.37 21.96
C LEU A 217 -0.84 21.15 22.47
N MET A 218 0.15 21.03 21.58
CA MET A 218 1.55 20.93 22.00
C MET A 218 2.02 22.25 22.63
N ILE A 219 1.78 23.39 21.97
CA ILE A 219 2.15 24.71 22.47
C ILE A 219 1.38 25.03 23.76
N GLY A 220 0.09 24.73 23.79
CA GLY A 220 -0.77 24.93 24.95
C GLY A 220 -0.37 24.05 26.14
N GLY A 221 -0.12 22.77 25.90
CA GLY A 221 0.34 21.82 26.92
C GLY A 221 1.69 22.22 27.52
N PHE A 222 2.70 22.46 26.68
CA PHE A 222 4.03 22.90 27.14
C PHE A 222 4.00 24.29 27.78
N GLY A 223 3.18 25.21 27.26
CA GLY A 223 2.98 26.54 27.83
C GLY A 223 2.35 26.50 29.23
N MET A 224 1.36 25.64 29.44
CA MET A 224 0.73 25.44 30.76
C MET A 224 1.70 24.82 31.77
N VAL A 225 2.50 23.83 31.36
CA VAL A 225 3.53 23.24 32.25
C VAL A 225 4.59 24.28 32.63
N GLY A 226 5.09 25.05 31.66
CA GLY A 226 6.10 26.09 31.90
C GLY A 226 5.61 27.22 32.82
N THR A 227 4.36 27.65 32.64
CA THR A 227 3.74 28.68 33.50
C THR A 227 3.49 28.16 34.92
N ALA A 228 3.04 26.91 35.09
CA ALA A 228 2.87 26.29 36.40
C ALA A 228 4.20 26.17 37.17
N MET A 229 5.30 25.81 36.50
CA MET A 229 6.63 25.75 37.14
C MET A 229 7.15 27.12 37.57
N ARG A 230 6.89 28.19 36.81
CA ARG A 230 7.30 29.55 37.19
C ARG A 230 6.56 30.08 38.41
N ARG A 231 5.27 29.75 38.59
CA ARG A 231 4.49 30.17 39.76
C ARG A 231 4.96 29.55 41.08
N ARG A 232 5.61 28.38 41.03
CA ARG A 232 6.10 27.69 42.25
C ARG A 232 7.42 28.21 42.81
N LYS A 233 8.17 29.06 42.08
CA LYS A 233 9.48 29.57 42.55
C LYS A 233 9.41 30.81 43.44
N SER A 234 8.23 31.38 43.66
CA SER A 234 8.06 32.51 44.59
C SER A 234 7.65 32.02 45.98
N LEU A 235 8.55 31.34 46.69
CA LEU A 235 8.45 31.23 48.14
C LEU A 235 9.48 32.18 48.74
N PRO A 236 9.07 33.17 49.55
CA PRO A 236 10.01 34.06 50.21
C PRO A 236 10.80 33.24 51.22
N THR A 237 12.13 33.25 51.09
CA THR A 237 13.04 32.77 52.12
C THR A 237 12.81 33.62 53.37
N VAL A 238 12.10 33.08 54.36
CA VAL A 238 11.97 33.70 55.67
C VAL A 238 13.34 33.58 56.34
N THR A 239 14.01 34.72 56.49
CA THR A 239 15.28 34.82 57.22
C THR A 239 14.94 35.12 58.67
N ALA A 240 15.37 34.25 59.58
CA ALA A 240 15.25 34.40 61.03
C ALA A 240 16.51 35.04 61.62
#